data_AF-A0A9N9T533-F1
#
_entry.id   AF-A0A9N9T533-F1
#
_cell.length_a   1.000
_cell.length_b   1.000
_cell.length_c   1.000
_cell.angle_alpha   90.00
_cell.angle_beta   90.00
_cell.angle_gamma   90.00
#
_symmetry.space_group_name_H-M   'P 1'
#
loop_
_entity.id
_entity.type
_entity.pdbx_description
1 polymer ?
#
loop_
_entity_poly.entity_id
_entity_poly.type
_entity_poly.pdbx_seq_one_letter_code
_entity_poly.pdbx_strand_id
1 'polypeptide(L)'
;AIITVDNHIEKEVSARIAAGNRALYSSSILLRSKLLKIKSKLTLYKSIIRSMITYGSKTWTLNQREINKLLVFERKVLRIIFGAQRDEFTENWRRRRNAELVTLYGTENIVRHIKANRIRW
;
A
#
# COMPACT_ATOMS: atom_id res chain seq x y z
N ALA A 1 -7.06 -16.96 -9.27
CA ALA A 1 -7.36 -16.66 -7.86
C ALA A 1 -7.09 -17.92 -7.05
N ILE A 2 -6.58 -17.82 -5.82
CA ILE A 2 -6.42 -19.01 -4.98
C ILE A 2 -7.80 -19.32 -4.41
N ILE A 3 -8.47 -20.33 -4.97
CA ILE A 3 -9.78 -20.79 -4.50
C ILE A 3 -9.50 -21.85 -3.44
N THR A 4 -9.67 -21.48 -2.18
CA THR A 4 -9.53 -22.40 -1.05
C THR A 4 -10.92 -22.87 -0.62
N VAL A 5 -11.07 -24.18 -0.43
CA VAL A 5 -12.34 -24.84 -0.03
C VAL A 5 -12.89 -24.26 1.27
N ASP A 6 -12.01 -23.79 2.16
CA ASP A 6 -12.39 -23.34 3.50
C ASP A 6 -12.56 -21.81 3.64
N ASN A 7 -12.66 -21.05 2.54
CA ASN A 7 -12.86 -19.59 2.52
C ASN A 7 -11.98 -18.77 3.51
N HIS A 8 -10.76 -19.24 3.80
CA HIS A 8 -9.85 -18.55 4.72
C HIS A 8 -9.25 -17.30 4.04
N ILE A 9 -9.99 -16.19 4.11
CA ILE A 9 -9.61 -14.88 3.57
C ILE A 9 -8.21 -14.45 4.04
N GLU A 10 -7.80 -14.85 5.25
CA GLU A 10 -6.46 -14.61 5.78
C GLU A 10 -5.32 -15.10 4.86
N LYS A 11 -5.48 -16.30 4.28
CA LYS A 11 -4.50 -16.89 3.36
C LYS A 11 -4.46 -16.10 2.06
N GLU A 12 -5.62 -15.71 1.54
CA GLU A 12 -5.69 -14.90 0.32
C GLU A 12 -5.05 -13.52 0.52
N VAL A 13 -5.42 -12.79 1.58
CA VAL A 13 -4.86 -11.47 1.90
C VAL A 13 -3.35 -11.56 2.03
N SER A 14 -2.85 -12.58 2.73
CA SER A 14 -1.40 -12.79 2.90
C SER A 14 -0.70 -13.09 1.56
N ALA A 15 -1.32 -13.91 0.69
CA ALA A 15 -0.81 -14.18 -0.65
C ALA A 15 -0.80 -12.93 -1.54
N ARG A 16 -1.84 -12.08 -1.47
CA ARG A 16 -1.90 -10.79 -2.18
C ARG A 16 -0.83 -9.83 -1.70
N ILE A 17 -0.62 -9.74 -0.39
CA ILE A 17 0.47 -8.93 0.17
C ILE A 17 1.83 -9.45 -0.30
N ALA A 18 2.03 -10.78 -0.39
CA ALA A 18 3.25 -11.36 -0.94
C ALA A 18 3.44 -11.00 -2.42
N ALA A 19 2.39 -11.10 -3.24
CA ALA A 19 2.41 -10.67 -4.64
C ALA A 19 2.72 -9.17 -4.78
N GLY A 20 2.05 -8.33 -4.00
CA GLY A 20 2.30 -6.88 -3.94
C GLY A 20 3.72 -6.55 -3.49
N ASN A 21 4.29 -7.30 -2.56
CA ASN A 21 5.70 -7.16 -2.18
C ASN A 21 6.62 -7.49 -3.37
N ARG A 22 6.40 -8.59 -4.10
CA ARG A 22 7.18 -8.91 -5.30
C ARG A 22 7.12 -7.78 -6.33
N ALA A 23 5.93 -7.28 -6.65
CA ALA A 23 5.76 -6.15 -7.57
C ALA A 23 6.46 -4.87 -7.05
N LEU A 24 6.41 -4.61 -5.74
CA LEU A 24 7.13 -3.51 -5.12
C LEU A 24 8.64 -3.65 -5.27
N TYR A 25 9.20 -4.85 -5.08
CA TYR A 25 10.63 -5.10 -5.26
C TYR A 25 11.04 -4.89 -6.73
N SER A 26 10.29 -5.45 -7.68
CA SER A 26 10.55 -5.25 -9.12
C SER A 26 10.47 -3.78 -9.54
N SER A 27 9.51 -3.02 -9.01
CA SER A 27 9.34 -1.58 -9.32
C SER A 27 10.11 -0.64 -8.39
N SER A 28 10.92 -1.18 -7.47
CA SER A 28 11.57 -0.39 -6.42
C SER A 28 12.55 0.65 -6.95
N ILE A 29 13.22 0.36 -8.06
CA ILE A 29 14.16 1.26 -8.74
C ILE A 29 13.45 2.56 -9.15
N LEU A 30 12.27 2.43 -9.78
CA LEU A 30 11.46 3.57 -10.20
C LEU A 30 10.89 4.34 -9.01
N LEU A 31 10.36 3.62 -8.01
CA LEU A 31 9.75 4.26 -6.84
C LEU A 31 10.77 5.00 -5.96
N ARG A 32 12.03 4.55 -5.93
CA ARG A 32 13.12 5.21 -5.19
C ARG A 32 13.81 6.32 -5.98
N SER A 33 13.73 6.31 -7.31
CA SER A 33 14.43 7.28 -8.18
C SER A 33 14.10 8.73 -7.81
N LYS A 34 15.11 9.59 -7.65
CA LYS A 34 14.92 11.03 -7.43
C LYS A 34 14.51 11.79 -8.69
N LEU A 35 14.65 11.17 -9.87
CA LEU A 35 14.33 11.78 -11.16
C LEU A 35 12.81 11.85 -11.41
N LEU A 36 12.05 10.92 -10.82
CA LEU A 36 10.60 10.87 -10.99
C LEU A 36 9.90 11.74 -9.94
N LYS A 37 8.96 12.57 -10.44
CA LYS A 37 8.05 13.32 -9.57
C LYS A 37 7.24 12.37 -8.68
N ILE A 38 6.98 12.80 -7.45
CA ILE A 38 6.21 12.03 -6.46
C ILE A 38 4.84 11.63 -7.01
N LYS A 39 4.14 12.54 -7.72
CA LYS A 39 2.83 12.26 -8.34
C LYS A 39 2.89 11.05 -9.29
N SER A 40 3.89 10.97 -10.15
CA SER A 40 4.07 9.83 -11.08
C SER A 40 4.31 8.52 -10.35
N LYS A 41 5.11 8.54 -9.27
CA LYS A 41 5.33 7.36 -8.42
C LYS A 41 4.04 6.90 -7.72
N LEU A 42 3.23 7.84 -7.25
CA LEU A 42 1.93 7.53 -6.66
C LEU A 42 0.97 6.92 -7.69
N THR A 43 1.00 7.40 -8.95
CA THR A 43 0.25 6.79 -10.05
C THR A 43 0.72 5.35 -10.32
N LEU A 44 2.03 5.12 -10.38
CA LEU A 44 2.59 3.76 -10.54
C LEU A 44 2.16 2.82 -9.41
N TYR A 45 2.22 3.31 -8.16
CA TYR A 45 1.73 2.56 -7.01
C TYR A 45 0.25 2.19 -7.15
N LYS A 46 -0.62 3.15 -7.48
CA LYS A 46 -2.06 2.92 -7.63
C LYS A 46 -2.37 1.97 -8.79
N SER A 47 -1.66 2.11 -9.91
CA SER A 47 -1.91 1.34 -11.14
C SER A 47 -1.43 -0.10 -11.04
N ILE A 48 -0.26 -0.36 -10.46
CA ILE A 48 0.38 -1.69 -10.49
C ILE A 48 0.26 -2.41 -9.15
N ILE A 49 0.74 -1.78 -8.08
CA ILE A 49 0.88 -2.46 -6.78
C ILE A 49 -0.47 -2.54 -6.06
N ARG A 50 -1.20 -1.42 -6.00
CA ARG A 50 -2.50 -1.37 -5.33
C ARG A 50 -3.49 -2.29 -6.04
N SER A 51 -3.57 -2.22 -7.37
CA SER A 51 -4.45 -3.07 -8.18
C SER A 51 -4.20 -4.56 -7.94
N MET A 52 -2.93 -4.99 -7.89
CA MET A 52 -2.55 -6.38 -7.64
C MET A 52 -3.01 -6.90 -6.27
N ILE A 53 -2.98 -6.03 -5.25
CA ILE A 53 -3.40 -6.39 -3.88
C ILE A 53 -4.91 -6.36 -3.74
N THR A 54 -5.56 -5.36 -4.36
CA THR A 54 -7.01 -5.17 -4.25
C THR A 54 -7.81 -6.05 -5.21
N TYR A 55 -7.14 -6.75 -6.13
CA TYR A 55 -7.82 -7.68 -7.02
C TYR A 55 -8.51 -8.80 -6.23
N GLY A 56 -9.81 -8.98 -6.46
CA GLY A 56 -10.63 -9.96 -5.73
C GLY A 56 -11.11 -9.48 -4.36
N SER A 57 -10.74 -8.26 -3.92
CA SER A 57 -11.10 -7.76 -2.59
C SER A 57 -12.60 -7.48 -2.38
N LYS A 58 -13.42 -7.53 -3.44
CA LYS A 58 -14.88 -7.35 -3.35
C LYS A 58 -15.54 -8.40 -2.45
N THR A 59 -14.99 -9.61 -2.41
CA THR A 59 -15.52 -10.74 -1.61
C THR A 59 -14.87 -10.87 -0.24
N TRP A 60 -13.97 -9.95 0.13
CA TRP A 60 -13.25 -10.04 1.40
C TRP A 60 -14.08 -9.56 2.58
N THR A 61 -14.24 -10.44 3.56
CA THR A 61 -14.64 -10.11 4.94
C THR A 61 -13.37 -9.86 5.75
N LEU A 62 -12.96 -8.60 5.87
CA LEU A 62 -11.72 -8.22 6.56
C LEU A 62 -11.94 -8.08 8.07
N ASN A 63 -11.15 -8.78 8.89
CA ASN A 63 -11.06 -8.51 10.32
C ASN A 63 -10.00 -7.41 10.59
N GLN A 64 -9.90 -6.98 11.85
CA GLN A 64 -8.96 -5.94 12.26
C GLN A 64 -7.49 -6.33 11.98
N ARG A 65 -7.18 -7.63 12.02
CA ARG A 65 -5.83 -8.15 11.76
C ARG A 65 -5.43 -7.95 10.30
N GLU A 66 -6.28 -8.29 9.34
CA GLU A 66 -6.02 -8.10 7.91
C GLU A 66 -5.99 -6.62 7.54
N ILE A 67 -6.90 -5.82 8.11
CA ILE A 67 -6.89 -4.36 7.96
C ILE A 67 -5.52 -3.80 8.37
N ASN A 68 -5.02 -4.20 9.54
CA ASN A 68 -3.71 -3.75 10.02
C ASN A 68 -2.58 -4.18 9.09
N LYS A 69 -2.59 -5.43 8.60
CA LYS A 69 -1.58 -5.93 7.62
C LYS A 69 -1.58 -5.08 6.33
N LEU A 70 -2.75 -4.77 5.78
CA LEU A 70 -2.89 -3.94 4.57
C LEU A 70 -2.39 -2.51 4.81
N LEU A 71 -2.71 -1.90 5.94
CA LEU A 71 -2.25 -0.55 6.29
C LEU A 71 -0.74 -0.50 6.52
N VAL A 72 -0.15 -1.52 7.16
CA VAL A 72 1.30 -1.63 7.33
C VAL A 72 1.99 -1.73 5.96
N PHE A 73 1.44 -2.54 5.06
CA PHE A 73 1.94 -2.64 3.69
C PHE A 73 1.89 -1.30 2.96
N GLU A 74 0.75 -0.60 2.97
CA GLU A 74 0.62 0.69 2.29
C GLU A 74 1.61 1.72 2.84
N ARG A 75 1.74 1.82 4.17
CA ARG A 75 2.72 2.72 4.81
C ARG A 75 4.16 2.37 4.44
N LYS A 76 4.48 1.08 4.24
CA LYS A 76 5.80 0.65 3.73
C LYS A 76 6.06 1.23 2.33
N VAL A 77 5.08 1.13 1.42
CA VAL A 77 5.19 1.68 0.07
C VAL A 77 5.30 3.19 0.07
N LEU A 78 4.43 3.88 0.82
CA LEU A 78 4.43 5.35 0.87
C LEU A 78 5.75 5.92 1.40
N ARG A 79 6.40 5.26 2.38
CA ARG A 79 7.73 5.66 2.85
C ARG A 79 8.82 5.53 1.80
N ILE A 80 8.69 4.57 0.88
CA ILE A 80 9.62 4.42 -0.25
C ILE A 80 9.43 5.59 -1.23
N ILE A 81 8.18 5.97 -1.49
CA ILE A 81 7.83 7.03 -2.45
C ILE A 81 8.22 8.42 -1.93
N PHE A 82 7.84 8.74 -0.68
CA PHE A 82 8.10 10.05 -0.07
C PHE A 82 9.50 10.20 0.53
N GLY A 83 10.22 9.08 0.70
CA GLY A 83 11.56 9.06 1.28
C GLY A 83 11.63 9.50 2.74
N ALA A 84 12.85 9.66 3.23
CA ALA A 84 13.13 10.22 4.55
C ALA A 84 12.78 11.71 4.62
N GLN A 85 12.55 12.21 5.84
CA GLN A 85 12.35 13.62 6.11
C GLN A 85 13.58 14.16 6.83
N ARG A 86 14.08 15.30 6.38
CA ARG A 86 15.07 16.06 7.13
C ARG A 86 14.37 16.74 8.31
N ASP A 87 14.88 16.51 9.50
CA ASP A 87 14.37 17.15 10.71
C ASP A 87 14.94 18.56 10.81
N GLU A 88 14.08 19.56 11.03
CA GLU A 88 14.48 20.97 10.97
C GLU A 88 15.35 21.38 12.15
N PHE A 89 15.15 20.75 13.32
CA PHE A 89 15.86 21.08 14.55
C PHE A 89 17.20 20.36 14.69
N THR A 90 17.28 19.10 14.25
CA THR A 90 18.47 18.25 14.45
C THR A 90 19.30 18.08 13.19
N GLU A 91 18.87 18.66 12.06
CA GLU A 91 19.41 18.49 10.71
C GLU A 91 19.53 17.05 10.21
N ASN A 92 19.05 16.08 10.99
CA ASN A 92 19.20 14.65 10.74
C ASN A 92 18.11 14.11 9.82
N TRP A 93 18.47 13.10 9.03
CA TRP A 93 17.49 12.36 8.24
C TRP A 93 16.77 11.34 9.11
N ARG A 94 15.45 11.52 9.27
CA ARG A 94 14.60 10.61 10.04
C ARG A 94 13.55 9.92 9.18
N ARG A 95 13.10 8.75 9.66
CA ARG A 95 11.95 8.05 9.08
C ARG A 95 10.66 8.86 9.33
N ARG A 96 9.80 8.97 8.31
CA ARG A 96 8.49 9.64 8.43
C ARG A 96 7.52 8.89 9.33
N ARG A 97 6.80 9.66 10.16
CA ARG A 97 5.75 9.19 11.08
C ARG A 97 4.48 8.80 10.32
N ASN A 98 3.62 7.98 10.94
CA ASN A 98 2.37 7.54 10.30
C ASN A 98 1.45 8.71 9.96
N ALA A 99 1.33 9.71 10.85
CA ALA A 99 0.50 10.89 10.62
C ALA A 99 0.98 11.72 9.42
N GLU A 100 2.29 11.97 9.32
CA GLU A 100 2.91 12.68 8.19
C GLU A 100 2.60 12.01 6.85
N LEU A 101 2.64 10.67 6.80
CA LEU A 101 2.29 9.92 5.59
C LEU A 101 0.83 10.08 5.18
N VAL A 102 -0.09 10.13 6.15
CA VAL A 102 -1.52 10.33 5.87
C VAL A 102 -1.74 11.72 5.27
N THR A 103 -1.15 12.75 5.87
CA THR A 103 -1.23 14.13 5.37
C THR A 103 -0.64 14.26 3.97
N LEU A 104 0.55 13.68 3.73
CA LEU A 104 1.23 13.74 2.43
C LEU A 104 0.51 12.94 1.34
N TYR A 105 -0.05 11.79 1.69
CA TYR A 105 -0.76 10.96 0.72
C TYR A 105 -2.07 11.61 0.29
N GLY A 106 -2.76 12.30 1.21
CA GLY A 106 -3.92 13.16 0.94
C GLY A 106 -5.09 12.46 0.25
N THR A 107 -5.06 11.13 0.13
CA THR A 107 -6.03 10.33 -0.60
C THR A 107 -6.43 9.11 0.21
N GLU A 108 -7.50 8.43 -0.21
CA GLU A 108 -8.02 7.27 0.48
C GLU A 108 -6.99 6.14 0.62
N ASN A 109 -6.85 5.63 1.84
CA ASN A 109 -6.00 4.47 2.13
C ASN A 109 -6.54 3.20 1.45
N ILE A 110 -5.71 2.15 1.40
CA ILE A 110 -6.02 0.90 0.72
C ILE A 110 -7.30 0.25 1.26
N VAL A 111 -7.55 0.33 2.56
CA VAL A 111 -8.72 -0.27 3.21
C VAL A 111 -10.00 0.46 2.83
N ARG A 112 -9.99 1.79 2.83
CA ARG A 112 -11.13 2.61 2.41
C ARG A 112 -11.48 2.35 0.94
N HIS A 113 -10.46 2.18 0.09
CA HIS A 113 -10.66 1.83 -1.31
C HIS A 113 -11.26 0.43 -1.50
N ILE A 114 -10.80 -0.57 -0.73
CA ILE A 114 -11.42 -1.90 -0.74
C ILE A 114 -12.89 -1.82 -0.32
N LYS A 115 -13.19 -1.10 0.76
CA LYS A 115 -14.56 -0.89 1.24
C LYS A 115 -15.43 -0.17 0.21
N ALA A 116 -14.90 0.86 -0.46
CA ALA A 116 -15.61 1.58 -1.51
C ALA A 116 -15.89 0.68 -2.73
N ASN A 117 -14.94 -0.17 -3.13
CA ASN A 117 -15.11 -1.09 -4.25
C ASN A 117 -16.16 -2.19 -3.98
N ARG A 118 -16.44 -2.51 -2.71
CA ARG A 118 -17.49 -3.47 -2.32
C ARG A 118 -18.90 -2.92 -2.56
N ILE A 119 -19.08 -1.60 -2.53
CA ILE A 119 -20.39 -0.93 -2.65
C ILE A 119 -20.74 -0.62 -4.12
N ARG A 120 -19.79 -0.78 -5.05
CA ARG A 120 -20.04 -0.59 -6.49
C ARG A 120 -20.85 -1.77 -7.05
N TRP A 121 -22.13 -1.51 -7.31
CA TRP A 121 -23.03 -2.34 -8.12
C TRP A 121 -22.69 -2.19 -9.60
#